data_AF-A0A537VN45-F1
#
_entry.id   AF-A0A537VN45-F1
#
_cell.length_a   1.000
_cell.length_b   1.000
_cell.length_c   1.000
_cell.angle_alpha   90.00
_cell.angle_beta   90.00
_cell.angle_gamma   90.00
#
_symmetry.space_group_name_H-M   'P 1'
#
loop_
_entity.id
_entity.type
_entity.pdbx_description
1 polymer ?
#
loop_
_entity_poly.entity_id
_entity_poly.type
_entity_poly.pdbx_seq_one_letter_code
_entity_poly.pdbx_strand_id
1 'polypeptide(L)'
;MRVRRGLRPQAAGLDLRVNIDDLLREEDDGWTELHSLIDPLSPAEAETPGYFAEGWSVKDLIGHLGSWLAEAGIALERIRVGTYRAGELDIDAKNEEFLDALRPLTLRETHAQAEAARAQTLRTLRSMPEVSEDAAWWIEKAGPAADALRPVASMYRTAPSDR
;
A
#
# COMPACT_ATOMS: atom_id res chain seq x y z
N MET A 1 -30.03 -8.98 -0.83
CA MET A 1 -29.43 -8.47 -2.08
C MET A 1 -28.12 -7.78 -1.70
N ARG A 2 -26.99 -8.51 -1.75
CA ARG A 2 -25.69 -8.03 -1.28
C ARG A 2 -25.06 -7.22 -2.41
N VAL A 3 -24.90 -5.91 -2.22
CA VAL A 3 -24.14 -5.07 -3.15
C VAL A 3 -22.70 -5.55 -3.10
N ARG A 4 -22.18 -6.10 -4.20
CA ARG A 4 -20.75 -6.43 -4.34
C ARG A 4 -19.98 -5.10 -4.36
N ARG A 5 -19.48 -4.67 -3.20
CA ARG A 5 -18.47 -3.61 -3.09
C ARG A 5 -17.11 -4.24 -3.44
N GLY A 6 -16.28 -3.52 -4.19
CA GLY A 6 -14.87 -3.90 -4.39
C GLY A 6 -14.41 -4.21 -5.82
N LEU A 7 -15.25 -4.10 -6.85
CA LEU A 7 -14.78 -4.25 -8.23
C LEU A 7 -13.92 -3.05 -8.65
N ARG A 8 -12.68 -3.32 -9.10
CA ARG A 8 -11.90 -2.34 -9.89
C ARG A 8 -12.70 -1.98 -11.16
N PRO A 9 -13.02 -0.71 -11.42
CA PRO A 9 -13.56 -0.30 -12.71
C PRO A 9 -12.53 -0.59 -13.80
N GLN A 10 -12.96 -1.07 -14.98
CA GLN A 10 -12.07 -1.14 -16.13
C GLN A 10 -11.50 0.26 -16.39
N ALA A 11 -10.18 0.35 -16.53
CA ALA A 11 -9.47 1.57 -16.89
C ALA A 11 -10.10 2.16 -18.16
N ALA A 12 -10.35 3.46 -18.19
CA ALA A 12 -11.17 4.11 -19.22
C ALA A 12 -10.48 4.16 -20.61
N GLY A 13 -9.31 3.55 -20.77
CA GLY A 13 -8.58 3.53 -22.03
C GLY A 13 -8.03 4.90 -22.41
N LEU A 14 -7.80 5.78 -21.42
CA LEU A 14 -7.15 7.07 -21.64
C LEU A 14 -5.64 6.85 -21.54
N ASP A 15 -4.90 7.21 -22.57
CA ASP A 15 -3.43 7.14 -22.58
C ASP A 15 -2.85 8.29 -21.73
N LEU A 16 -3.10 8.25 -20.42
CA LEU A 16 -2.48 9.13 -19.43
C LEU A 16 -1.14 8.51 -19.05
N ARG A 17 -0.10 8.91 -19.76
CA ARG A 17 1.27 8.56 -19.41
C ARG A 17 1.63 9.27 -18.11
N VAL A 18 1.66 8.51 -17.02
CA VAL A 18 2.13 9.04 -15.74
C VAL A 18 3.65 9.10 -15.77
N ASN A 19 4.21 10.23 -15.32
CA ASN A 19 5.65 10.38 -15.22
C ASN A 19 6.18 9.48 -14.10
N ILE A 20 7.06 8.54 -14.46
CA ILE A 20 7.66 7.59 -13.52
C ILE A 20 8.46 8.28 -12.42
N ASP A 21 9.15 9.38 -12.72
CA ASP A 21 9.97 10.10 -11.75
C ASP A 21 9.09 10.78 -10.69
N ASP A 22 7.91 11.25 -11.08
CA ASP A 22 6.94 11.85 -10.16
C ASP A 22 6.35 10.79 -9.22
N LEU A 23 5.96 9.62 -9.76
CA LEU A 23 5.48 8.50 -8.96
C LEU A 23 6.52 7.99 -7.96
N LEU A 24 7.77 7.86 -8.39
CA LEU A 24 8.86 7.41 -7.52
C LEU A 24 9.12 8.41 -6.39
N ARG A 25 9.01 9.71 -6.68
CA ARG A 25 9.17 10.77 -5.68
C ARG A 25 8.02 10.78 -4.68
N GLU A 26 6.78 10.71 -5.15
CA GLU A 26 5.59 10.65 -4.28
C GLU A 26 5.61 9.41 -3.37
N GLU A 27 6.05 8.27 -3.90
CA GLU A 27 6.21 7.04 -3.12
C GLU A 27 7.30 7.18 -2.05
N ASP A 28 8.46 7.78 -2.38
CA ASP A 28 9.56 7.98 -1.44
C ASP A 28 9.24 9.00 -0.35
N ASP A 29 8.56 10.09 -0.71
CA ASP A 29 8.07 11.11 0.23
C ASP A 29 7.09 10.47 1.23
N GLY A 30 6.13 9.68 0.74
CA GLY A 30 5.16 8.98 1.59
C GLY A 30 5.79 7.89 2.46
N TRP A 31 6.79 7.16 1.96
CA TRP A 31 7.54 6.19 2.76
C TRP A 31 8.34 6.86 3.87
N THR A 32 8.98 7.99 3.56
CA THR A 32 9.70 8.81 4.54
C THR A 32 8.76 9.38 5.61
N GLU A 33 7.58 9.87 5.23
CA GLU A 33 6.57 10.33 6.17
C GLU A 33 6.11 9.20 7.10
N LEU A 34 5.81 8.01 6.55
CA LEU A 34 5.46 6.83 7.34
C LEU A 34 6.54 6.53 8.39
N HIS A 35 7.81 6.46 7.97
CA HIS A 35 8.94 6.22 8.88
C HIS A 35 9.05 7.28 9.98
N SER A 36 8.86 8.55 9.64
CA SER A 36 8.90 9.64 10.63
C SER A 36 7.85 9.48 11.74
N LEU A 37 6.74 8.82 11.46
CA LEU A 37 5.66 8.55 12.41
C LEU A 37 5.87 7.27 13.23
N ILE A 38 6.47 6.22 12.64
CA ILE A 38 6.62 4.91 13.29
C ILE A 38 7.93 4.75 14.05
N ASP A 39 9.03 5.33 13.56
CA ASP A 39 10.38 5.15 14.11
C ASP A 39 10.53 5.60 15.57
N PRO A 40 9.77 6.61 16.07
CA PRO A 40 9.82 6.97 17.49
C PRO A 40 9.20 5.92 18.45
N LEU A 41 8.41 4.98 17.94
CA LEU A 41 7.70 4.00 18.77
C LEU A 41 8.63 2.87 19.23
N SER A 42 8.48 2.44 20.48
CA SER A 42 9.09 1.18 20.92
C SER A 42 8.40 -0.02 20.25
N PRO A 43 9.06 -1.19 20.16
CA PRO A 43 8.44 -2.40 19.61
C PRO A 43 7.13 -2.79 20.32
N ALA A 44 7.04 -2.58 21.64
CA ALA A 44 5.83 -2.88 22.40
C ALA A 44 4.68 -1.92 22.05
N GLU A 45 4.96 -0.64 21.84
CA GLU A 45 3.97 0.34 21.37
C GLU A 45 3.53 0.00 19.94
N ALA A 46 4.47 -0.29 19.04
CA ALA A 46 4.14 -0.62 17.65
C ALA A 46 3.30 -1.91 17.49
N GLU A 47 3.40 -2.85 18.43
CA GLU A 47 2.57 -4.07 18.47
C GLU A 47 1.26 -3.89 19.27
N THR A 48 1.06 -2.74 19.93
CA THR A 48 -0.18 -2.48 20.69
C THR A 48 -1.35 -2.24 19.73
N PRO A 49 -2.45 -3.00 19.81
CA PRO A 49 -3.64 -2.79 18.98
C PRO A 49 -4.40 -1.53 19.37
N GLY A 50 -5.15 -0.95 18.41
CA GLY A 50 -6.11 0.13 18.67
C GLY A 50 -5.67 1.54 18.25
N TYR A 51 -4.59 1.67 17.50
CA TYR A 51 -4.21 2.97 16.90
C TYR A 51 -5.13 3.39 15.75
N PHE A 52 -5.84 2.43 15.15
CA PHE A 52 -6.73 2.63 14.01
C PHE A 52 -8.16 2.18 14.32
N ALA A 53 -9.15 2.68 13.59
CA ALA A 53 -10.57 2.43 13.85
C ALA A 53 -10.94 0.93 13.76
N GLU A 54 -10.18 0.19 12.97
CA GLU A 54 -10.26 -1.24 12.74
C GLU A 54 -9.64 -2.06 13.89
N GLY A 55 -9.06 -1.40 14.89
CA GLY A 55 -8.37 -2.05 16.01
C GLY A 55 -6.93 -2.45 15.72
N TRP A 56 -6.36 -2.01 14.60
CA TRP A 56 -5.02 -2.40 14.16
C TRP A 56 -3.91 -1.80 15.05
N SER A 57 -2.80 -2.54 15.14
CA SER A 57 -1.50 -2.03 15.61
C SER A 57 -0.70 -1.41 14.46
N VAL A 58 0.43 -0.76 14.78
CA VAL A 58 1.35 -0.27 13.74
C VAL A 58 2.00 -1.44 12.99
N LYS A 59 2.28 -2.56 13.67
CA LYS A 59 2.69 -3.81 13.01
C LYS A 59 1.70 -4.21 11.91
N ASP A 60 0.40 -4.22 12.23
CA ASP A 60 -0.63 -4.64 11.28
C ASP A 60 -0.69 -3.70 10.08
N LEU A 61 -0.53 -2.39 10.30
CA LEU A 61 -0.43 -1.41 9.22
C LEU A 61 0.77 -1.66 8.30
N ILE A 62 1.98 -1.81 8.86
CA ILE A 62 3.20 -2.06 8.08
C ILE A 62 3.04 -3.35 7.25
N GLY A 63 2.46 -4.38 7.85
CA GLY A 63 2.21 -5.65 7.15
C GLY A 63 1.22 -5.51 6.04
N HIS A 64 0.13 -4.78 6.28
CA HIS A 64 -0.88 -4.51 5.26
C HIS A 64 -0.27 -3.79 4.05
N LEU A 65 0.56 -2.77 4.28
CA LEU A 65 1.27 -2.06 3.22
C LEU A 65 2.24 -2.97 2.48
N GLY A 66 3.03 -3.76 3.22
CA GLY A 66 3.94 -4.74 2.63
C GLY A 66 3.22 -5.76 1.74
N SER A 67 2.05 -6.25 2.14
CA SER A 67 1.24 -7.17 1.35
C SER A 67 0.75 -6.55 0.05
N TRP A 68 0.25 -5.30 0.10
CA TRP A 68 -0.17 -4.61 -1.13
C TRP A 68 1.00 -4.27 -2.04
N LEU A 69 2.16 -3.88 -1.49
CA LEU A 69 3.39 -3.71 -2.26
C LEU A 69 3.78 -5.02 -2.95
N ALA A 70 3.70 -6.17 -2.26
CA ALA A 70 4.03 -7.46 -2.86
C ALA A 70 3.09 -7.79 -4.05
N GLU A 71 1.78 -7.57 -3.90
CA GLU A 71 0.83 -7.75 -5.02
C GLU A 71 1.08 -6.76 -6.16
N ALA A 72 1.39 -5.50 -5.86
CA ALA A 72 1.75 -4.50 -6.85
C ALA A 72 3.00 -4.95 -7.63
N GLY A 73 4.05 -5.40 -6.95
CA GLY A 73 5.25 -5.94 -7.61
C GLY A 73 4.93 -7.11 -8.55
N ILE A 74 4.07 -8.04 -8.14
CA ILE A 74 3.61 -9.15 -9.00
C ILE A 74 2.83 -8.62 -10.22
N ALA A 75 1.93 -7.66 -10.02
CA ALA A 75 1.13 -7.10 -11.08
C ALA A 75 1.97 -6.30 -12.09
N LEU A 76 2.87 -5.45 -11.61
CA LEU A 76 3.80 -4.69 -12.44
C LEU A 76 4.70 -5.61 -13.27
N GLU A 77 5.18 -6.71 -12.68
CA GLU A 77 5.98 -7.68 -13.43
C GLU A 77 5.15 -8.31 -14.55
N ARG A 78 3.90 -8.71 -14.26
CA ARG A 78 2.97 -9.21 -15.27
C ARG A 78 2.69 -8.19 -16.37
N ILE A 79 2.56 -6.91 -16.03
CA ILE A 79 2.37 -5.82 -17.00
C ILE A 79 3.61 -5.71 -17.88
N ARG A 80 4.80 -5.65 -17.26
CA ARG A 80 6.10 -5.55 -17.93
C ARG A 80 6.33 -6.67 -18.94
N VAL A 81 5.92 -7.91 -18.62
CA VAL A 81 6.06 -9.06 -19.53
C VAL A 81 4.83 -9.33 -20.41
N GLY A 82 3.82 -8.46 -20.38
CA GLY A 82 2.63 -8.56 -21.24
C GLY A 82 1.67 -9.71 -20.90
N THR A 83 1.70 -10.21 -19.65
CA THR A 83 0.81 -11.30 -19.17
C THR A 83 -0.27 -10.82 -18.22
N TYR A 84 -0.25 -9.53 -17.86
CA TYR A 84 -1.28 -8.94 -17.00
C TYR A 84 -2.66 -9.03 -17.67
N ARG A 85 -3.65 -9.41 -16.87
CA ARG A 85 -5.06 -9.37 -17.24
C ARG A 85 -5.78 -8.58 -16.18
N ALA A 86 -6.35 -7.44 -16.57
CA ALA A 86 -7.27 -6.72 -15.72
C ALA A 86 -8.45 -7.65 -15.39
N GLY A 87 -8.76 -7.79 -14.10
CA GLY A 87 -9.81 -8.67 -13.62
C GLY A 87 -10.39 -8.15 -12.32
N GLU A 88 -11.54 -8.70 -11.93
CA GLU A 88 -12.17 -8.40 -10.65
C GLU A 88 -11.31 -8.96 -9.52
N LEU A 89 -10.57 -8.09 -8.85
CA LEU A 89 -9.91 -8.43 -7.58
C LEU A 89 -10.92 -8.20 -6.45
N ASP A 90 -11.22 -9.24 -5.69
CA ASP A 90 -11.98 -9.07 -4.45
C ASP A 90 -11.04 -8.51 -3.37
N ILE A 91 -11.06 -7.19 -3.23
CA ILE A 91 -10.19 -6.45 -2.30
C ILE A 91 -10.47 -6.85 -0.85
N ASP A 92 -11.74 -7.11 -0.50
CA ASP A 92 -12.12 -7.46 0.86
C ASP A 92 -11.60 -8.86 1.22
N ALA A 93 -11.78 -9.83 0.32
CA ALA A 93 -11.23 -11.18 0.49
C ALA A 93 -9.69 -11.15 0.60
N LYS A 94 -9.02 -10.29 -0.18
CA LYS A 94 -7.56 -10.11 -0.10
C LYS A 94 -7.11 -9.48 1.21
N ASN A 95 -7.84 -8.49 1.71
CA ASN A 95 -7.55 -7.88 3.01
C ASN A 95 -7.65 -8.90 4.15
N GLU A 96 -8.67 -9.77 4.12
CA GLU A 96 -8.83 -10.86 5.09
C GLU A 96 -7.67 -11.86 5.01
N GLU A 97 -7.29 -12.29 3.79
CA GLU A 97 -6.15 -13.18 3.54
C GLU A 97 -4.85 -12.59 4.11
N PHE A 98 -4.57 -11.31 3.85
CA PHE A 98 -3.39 -10.64 4.38
C PHE A 98 -3.39 -10.57 5.89
N LEU A 99 -4.51 -10.16 6.49
CA LEU A 99 -4.59 -10.05 7.94
C LEU A 99 -4.28 -11.39 8.60
N ASP A 100 -4.87 -12.48 8.12
CA ASP A 100 -4.63 -13.81 8.65
C ASP A 100 -3.19 -14.30 8.45
N ALA A 101 -2.57 -13.96 7.31
CA ALA A 101 -1.15 -14.25 7.05
C ALA A 101 -0.18 -13.44 7.92
N LEU A 102 -0.56 -12.22 8.31
CA LEU A 102 0.25 -11.31 9.12
C LEU A 102 0.16 -11.58 10.63
N ARG A 103 -0.97 -12.12 11.11
CA ARG A 103 -1.18 -12.48 12.53
C ARG A 103 0.00 -13.20 13.20
N PRO A 104 0.60 -14.26 12.62
CA PRO A 104 1.69 -14.99 13.27
C PRO A 104 3.05 -14.26 13.24
N LEU A 105 3.19 -13.17 12.48
CA LEU A 105 4.46 -12.49 12.30
C LEU A 105 4.76 -11.50 13.43
N THR A 106 6.05 -11.35 13.71
CA THR A 106 6.60 -10.30 14.57
C THR A 106 6.70 -8.96 13.84
N LEU A 107 6.76 -7.83 14.57
CA LEU A 107 7.02 -6.52 13.98
C LEU A 107 8.23 -6.51 13.03
N ARG A 108 9.32 -7.16 13.44
CA ARG A 108 10.55 -7.24 12.64
C ARG A 108 10.33 -7.99 11.33
N GLU A 109 9.63 -9.12 11.35
CA GLU A 109 9.36 -9.90 10.14
C GLU A 109 8.45 -9.13 9.19
N THR A 110 7.40 -8.52 9.74
CA THR A 110 6.48 -7.67 8.98
C THR A 110 7.19 -6.50 8.31
N HIS A 111 8.06 -5.81 9.04
CA HIS A 111 8.88 -4.73 8.48
C HIS A 111 9.84 -5.21 7.40
N ALA A 112 10.53 -6.33 7.63
CA ALA A 112 11.46 -6.89 6.65
C ALA A 112 10.74 -7.31 5.35
N GLN A 113 9.52 -7.85 5.47
CA GLN A 113 8.69 -8.18 4.31
C GLN A 113 8.25 -6.93 3.55
N ALA A 114 7.83 -5.88 4.25
CA ALA A 114 7.40 -4.62 3.62
C ALA A 114 8.55 -3.96 2.85
N GLU A 115 9.74 -3.87 3.45
CA GLU A 115 10.94 -3.36 2.78
C GLU A 115 11.33 -4.17 1.54
N ALA A 116 11.31 -5.50 1.65
CA ALA A 116 11.60 -6.37 0.52
C ALA A 116 10.59 -6.20 -0.63
N ALA A 117 9.30 -6.09 -0.29
CA ALA A 117 8.21 -5.87 -1.23
C ALA A 117 8.33 -4.49 -1.91
N ARG A 118 8.60 -3.43 -1.14
CA ARG A 118 8.88 -2.08 -1.66
C ARG A 118 10.03 -2.11 -2.63
N ALA A 119 11.18 -2.64 -2.20
CA ALA A 119 12.39 -2.67 -3.02
C ALA A 119 12.17 -3.44 -4.33
N GLN A 120 11.44 -4.56 -4.30
CA GLN A 120 11.10 -5.30 -5.53
C GLN A 120 10.16 -4.51 -6.44
N THR A 121 9.12 -3.91 -5.88
CA THR A 121 8.13 -3.13 -6.63
C THR A 121 8.76 -1.94 -7.33
N LEU A 122 9.59 -1.17 -6.62
CA LEU A 122 10.30 -0.02 -7.20
C LEU A 122 11.34 -0.43 -8.25
N ARG A 123 12.02 -1.57 -8.06
CA ARG A 123 12.91 -2.13 -9.09
C ARG A 123 12.13 -2.47 -10.36
N THR A 124 10.99 -3.13 -10.22
CA THR A 124 10.15 -3.47 -11.38
C THR A 124 9.63 -2.20 -12.05
N LEU A 125 9.08 -1.24 -11.29
CA LEU A 125 8.59 0.03 -11.82
C LEU A 125 9.66 0.75 -12.65
N ARG A 126 10.87 0.93 -12.09
CA ARG A 126 12.02 1.56 -12.77
C ARG A 126 12.46 0.87 -14.07
N SER A 127 12.14 -0.41 -14.23
CA SER A 127 12.47 -1.18 -15.43
C SER A 127 11.40 -1.11 -16.53
N MET A 128 10.27 -0.47 -16.26
CA MET A 128 9.18 -0.33 -17.23
C MET A 128 9.47 0.83 -18.19
N PRO A 129 9.31 0.64 -19.51
CA PRO A 129 9.55 1.70 -20.49
C PRO A 129 8.48 2.81 -20.44
N GLU A 130 7.27 2.46 -20.04
CA GLU A 130 6.12 3.36 -19.87
C GLU A 130 5.28 2.88 -18.68
N VAL A 131 4.63 3.81 -17.97
CA VAL A 131 3.69 3.51 -16.88
C VAL A 131 2.27 3.61 -17.42
N SER A 132 1.58 2.47 -17.51
CA SER A 132 0.17 2.41 -17.89
C SER A 132 -0.75 2.79 -16.72
N GLU A 133 -2.03 3.08 -17.01
CA GLU A 133 -3.05 3.31 -15.98
C GLU A 133 -3.16 2.12 -14.99
N ASP A 134 -3.00 0.89 -15.48
CA ASP A 134 -2.96 -0.30 -14.63
C ASP A 134 -1.78 -0.27 -13.65
N ALA A 135 -0.60 0.11 -14.13
CA ALA A 135 0.60 0.20 -13.30
C ALA A 135 0.48 1.33 -12.25
N ALA A 136 -0.02 2.50 -12.66
CA ALA A 136 -0.26 3.63 -11.77
C ALA A 136 -1.26 3.27 -10.65
N TRP A 137 -2.36 2.58 -11.00
CA TRP A 137 -3.34 2.12 -10.01
C TRP A 137 -2.74 1.17 -8.97
N TRP A 138 -1.87 0.24 -9.38
CA TRP A 138 -1.22 -0.68 -8.44
C TRP A 138 -0.25 0.04 -7.50
N ILE A 139 0.48 1.03 -8.00
CA ILE A 139 1.35 1.87 -7.17
C ILE A 139 0.53 2.69 -6.17
N GLU A 140 -0.55 3.33 -6.62
CA GLU A 140 -1.43 4.09 -5.74
C GLU A 140 -2.08 3.19 -4.67
N LYS A 141 -2.55 2.00 -5.06
CA LYS A 141 -3.19 1.04 -4.15
C LYS A 141 -2.25 0.50 -3.08
N ALA A 142 -0.97 0.31 -3.44
CA ALA A 142 0.06 -0.16 -2.52
C ALA A 142 0.75 0.97 -1.74
N GLY A 143 0.58 2.21 -2.20
CA GLY A 143 1.23 3.38 -1.63
C GLY A 143 0.55 3.89 -0.37
N PRO A 144 1.25 4.78 0.35
CA PRO A 144 0.77 5.32 1.62
C PRO A 144 -0.48 6.22 1.50
N ALA A 145 -0.86 6.62 0.30
CA ALA A 145 -2.06 7.41 0.04
C ALA A 145 -3.33 6.56 -0.20
N ALA A 146 -3.20 5.22 -0.28
CA ALA A 146 -4.34 4.33 -0.50
C ALA A 146 -5.43 4.52 0.58
N ASP A 147 -6.70 4.26 0.25
CA ASP A 147 -7.83 4.41 1.18
C ASP A 147 -7.64 3.69 2.53
N ALA A 148 -6.77 2.67 2.59
CA ALA A 148 -6.37 1.98 3.83
C ALA A 148 -5.62 2.88 4.84
N LEU A 149 -5.03 3.99 4.40
CA LEU A 149 -4.29 4.96 5.22
C LEU A 149 -5.02 6.28 5.44
N ARG A 150 -6.21 6.49 4.84
CA ARG A 150 -7.05 7.65 5.13
C ARG A 150 -7.47 7.80 6.60
N PRO A 151 -7.50 6.75 7.47
CA PRO A 151 -7.68 6.96 8.90
C PRO A 151 -6.47 7.66 9.58
N VAL A 152 -5.26 7.52 9.05
CA VAL A 152 -4.01 8.00 9.69
C VAL A 152 -3.75 9.47 9.38
N ALA A 153 -3.90 9.87 8.11
CA ALA A 153 -3.70 11.24 7.68
C ALA A 153 -4.78 12.21 8.18
N SER A 154 -5.94 11.69 8.61
CA SER A 154 -7.01 12.50 9.21
C SER A 154 -6.78 12.81 10.70
N MET A 155 -5.92 12.05 11.39
CA MET A 155 -5.69 12.22 12.83
C MET A 155 -4.71 13.37 13.14
N TYR A 156 -3.81 13.71 12.21
CA TYR A 156 -2.86 14.82 12.37
C TYR A 156 -3.32 16.16 11.79
N ARG A 157 -4.54 16.26 11.22
CA ARG A 157 -5.10 17.52 10.69
C ARG A 157 -6.08 18.23 11.62
N THR A 158 -6.05 17.89 12.91
CA THR A 158 -6.74 18.63 13.97
C THR A 158 -5.85 18.73 15.21
N ALA A 159 -4.68 19.36 15.08
CA ALA A 159 -4.08 20.04 16.22
C ALA A 159 -4.72 21.44 16.30
N PRO A 160 -5.44 21.80 17.38
CA PRO A 160 -5.81 23.19 17.58
C PRO A 160 -4.53 23.96 17.91
N SER A 161 -4.14 24.85 17.01
CA SER A 161 -3.33 26.01 17.37
C SER A 161 -4.16 26.86 18.34
N ASP A 162 -4.02 26.61 19.64
CA ASP A 162 -4.19 27.60 20.70
C ASP A 162 -3.88 26.99 22.08
N ARG A 163 -2.75 27.39 22.65
CA ARG A 163 -2.64 27.94 24.02
C ARG A 163 -1.26 28.55 24.26
#